data_AF-A0A533TYB0-F1
#
_entry.id   AF-A0A533TYB0-F1
#
_cell.length_a   1.000
_cell.length_b   1.000
_cell.length_c   1.000
_cell.angle_alpha   90.00
_cell.angle_beta   90.00
_cell.angle_gamma   90.00
#
_symmetry.space_group_name_H-M   'P 1'
#
loop_
_entity.id
_entity.type
_entity.pdbx_description
1 polymer ?
#
loop_
_entity_poly.entity_id
_entity_poly.type
_entity_poly.pdbx_seq_one_letter_code
_entity_poly.pdbx_strand_id
1 'polypeptide(L)'
;MKPIFVFLASAIILAALAIAYPDVLLNPGKLTKGHQALSKDCLACHTPFRSITSVQCISCHKQGEIGLKTVAGVTIIKNNSKALFHKGLAENSCIDCHTDHKGTVTNDPAKPFRHASLSAQLRNDCIACHNNQKPADTLHQFAKGNCSECHQTTKWKPATFDHKNLAASDRKQCITCHKTDRPNDQLHQSVSTNCGECHRTSTWKPATFDHKNLSALRGKQCVSCHKSDRPNDRLHQSLSASCSECHLTSKWKPATFDHKKYTASSGKQCISCHKADQPADDLHRQSQASCGTCHSTSRWEPATFNHSRYFRLDGDHRASCKTCHTDPGNYKKYTCYNCHEHSQSNIAAEHREEGIYNYQNCMKCHRNGRAEEEND
;
A
#
# COMPACT_ATOMS: atom_id res chain seq x y z
N MET A 1 -6.51 -58.56 -82.03
CA MET A 1 -5.77 -57.31 -81.72
C MET A 1 -5.32 -57.36 -80.27
N LYS A 2 -4.04 -57.14 -79.98
CA LYS A 2 -3.51 -57.29 -78.61
C LYS A 2 -4.14 -56.19 -77.72
N PRO A 3 -4.65 -56.51 -76.52
CA PRO A 3 -5.34 -55.55 -75.65
C PRO A 3 -4.51 -54.29 -75.33
N ILE A 4 -3.17 -54.42 -75.36
CA ILE A 4 -2.22 -53.31 -75.24
C ILE A 4 -2.36 -52.24 -76.35
N PHE A 5 -2.64 -52.63 -77.59
CA PHE A 5 -2.77 -51.66 -78.69
C PHE A 5 -4.06 -50.83 -78.59
N VAL A 6 -5.14 -51.45 -78.13
CA VAL A 6 -6.41 -50.76 -77.87
C VAL A 6 -6.22 -49.77 -76.71
N PHE A 7 -5.54 -50.19 -75.63
CA PHE A 7 -5.25 -49.32 -74.51
C PHE A 7 -4.39 -48.11 -74.90
N LEU A 8 -3.32 -48.32 -75.68
CA LEU A 8 -2.45 -47.22 -76.12
C LEU A 8 -3.17 -46.27 -77.08
N ALA A 9 -3.97 -46.78 -78.02
CA ALA A 9 -4.77 -45.95 -78.91
C ALA A 9 -5.81 -45.12 -78.14
N SER A 10 -6.51 -45.73 -77.17
CA SER A 10 -7.46 -45.01 -76.32
C SER A 10 -6.78 -43.96 -75.44
N ALA A 11 -5.60 -44.25 -74.89
CA ALA A 11 -4.83 -43.29 -74.09
C ALA A 11 -4.37 -42.09 -74.92
N ILE A 12 -3.90 -42.31 -76.16
CA ILE A 12 -3.49 -41.23 -77.08
C ILE A 12 -4.70 -40.37 -77.47
N ILE A 13 -5.85 -40.99 -77.76
CA ILE A 13 -7.09 -40.26 -78.10
C ILE A 13 -7.58 -39.43 -76.92
N LEU A 14 -7.58 -39.98 -75.70
CA LEU A 14 -7.96 -39.25 -74.49
C LEU A 14 -7.00 -38.09 -74.20
N ALA A 15 -5.69 -38.29 -74.38
CA ALA A 15 -4.70 -37.23 -74.24
C ALA A 15 -4.91 -36.12 -75.28
N ALA A 16 -5.18 -36.48 -76.54
CA ALA A 16 -5.47 -35.51 -77.60
C ALA A 16 -6.77 -34.73 -77.33
N LEU A 17 -7.82 -35.40 -76.84
CA LEU A 17 -9.09 -34.75 -76.47
C LEU A 17 -8.93 -33.84 -75.26
N ALA A 18 -8.14 -34.22 -74.26
CA ALA A 18 -7.85 -33.38 -73.09
C ALA A 18 -7.06 -32.12 -73.47
N ILE A 19 -6.22 -32.16 -74.51
CA ILE A 19 -5.50 -31.01 -75.04
C ILE A 19 -6.40 -30.12 -75.92
N ALA A 20 -7.28 -30.73 -76.72
CA ALA A 20 -8.17 -30.00 -77.64
C ALA A 20 -9.39 -29.38 -76.95
N TYR A 21 -9.90 -30.00 -75.87
CA TYR A 21 -11.09 -29.56 -75.13
C TYR A 21 -10.87 -29.59 -73.59
N PRO A 22 -9.87 -28.84 -73.08
CA PRO A 22 -9.53 -28.85 -71.66
C PRO A 22 -10.64 -28.29 -70.78
N ASP A 23 -11.46 -27.37 -71.31
CA ASP A 23 -12.58 -26.73 -70.63
C ASP A 23 -13.75 -27.69 -70.35
N VAL A 24 -13.92 -28.74 -71.16
CA VAL A 24 -14.97 -29.75 -70.98
C VAL A 24 -14.50 -30.90 -70.09
N LEU A 25 -13.23 -31.32 -70.23
CA LEU A 25 -12.71 -32.52 -69.58
C LEU A 25 -11.99 -32.27 -68.25
N LEU A 26 -11.38 -31.08 -68.06
CA LEU A 26 -10.50 -30.79 -66.92
C LEU A 26 -10.99 -29.63 -66.05
N ASN A 27 -12.04 -28.92 -66.45
CA ASN A 27 -12.52 -27.76 -65.72
C ASN A 27 -13.33 -28.18 -64.49
N PRO A 28 -12.84 -27.91 -63.27
CA PRO A 28 -13.58 -28.28 -62.07
C PRO A 28 -14.85 -27.42 -61.90
N GLY A 29 -14.91 -26.19 -62.45
CA GLY A 29 -16.06 -25.30 -62.30
C GLY A 29 -15.78 -23.85 -62.71
N LYS A 30 -16.81 -22.99 -62.73
CA LYS A 30 -16.67 -21.58 -63.17
C LYS A 30 -15.65 -20.81 -62.32
N LEU A 31 -14.84 -19.95 -62.93
CA LEU A 31 -13.91 -19.05 -62.20
C LEU A 31 -14.64 -17.95 -61.42
N THR A 32 -13.94 -17.32 -60.47
CA THR A 32 -14.47 -16.14 -59.76
C THR A 32 -14.72 -14.98 -60.72
N LYS A 33 -15.60 -14.04 -60.32
CA LYS A 33 -16.01 -12.90 -61.16
C LYS A 33 -14.83 -12.12 -61.73
N GLY A 34 -13.73 -11.97 -60.97
CA GLY A 34 -12.55 -11.22 -61.40
C GLY A 34 -11.74 -11.89 -62.50
N HIS A 35 -11.83 -13.22 -62.63
CA HIS A 35 -11.03 -14.00 -63.58
C HIS A 35 -11.87 -14.67 -64.67
N GLN A 36 -13.15 -14.29 -64.83
CA GLN A 36 -14.02 -14.89 -65.87
C GLN A 36 -13.44 -14.76 -67.29
N ALA A 37 -12.70 -13.68 -67.56
CA ALA A 37 -12.02 -13.48 -68.84
C ALA A 37 -10.95 -14.54 -69.13
N LEU A 38 -10.41 -15.23 -68.12
CA LEU A 38 -9.41 -16.29 -68.22
C LEU A 38 -10.01 -17.70 -68.27
N SER A 39 -11.35 -17.83 -68.35
CA SER A 39 -12.04 -19.12 -68.30
C SER A 39 -11.63 -20.13 -69.39
N LYS A 40 -11.03 -19.66 -70.49
CA LYS A 40 -10.51 -20.49 -71.58
C LYS A 40 -8.99 -20.62 -71.59
N ASP A 41 -8.28 -19.88 -70.75
CA ASP A 41 -6.82 -19.88 -70.68
C ASP A 41 -6.35 -20.52 -69.36
N CYS A 42 -6.52 -21.83 -69.27
CA CYS A 42 -6.19 -22.59 -68.06
C CYS A 42 -4.70 -22.50 -67.70
N LEU A 43 -3.83 -22.34 -68.71
CA LEU A 43 -2.38 -22.31 -68.55
C LEU A 43 -1.86 -20.99 -67.98
N ALA A 44 -2.68 -19.94 -67.95
CA ALA A 44 -2.37 -18.71 -67.24
C ALA A 44 -2.12 -18.96 -65.73
N CYS A 45 -2.81 -19.96 -65.15
CA CYS A 45 -2.73 -20.28 -63.73
C CYS A 45 -2.16 -21.69 -63.46
N HIS A 46 -2.21 -22.61 -64.43
CA HIS A 46 -1.76 -23.99 -64.26
C HIS A 46 -0.55 -24.30 -65.12
N THR A 47 0.44 -24.98 -64.52
CA THR A 47 1.51 -25.62 -65.29
C THR A 47 1.12 -27.09 -65.52
N PRO A 48 1.22 -27.63 -66.76
CA PRO A 48 0.86 -29.03 -67.01
C PRO A 48 1.57 -29.99 -66.06
N PHE A 49 0.80 -30.95 -65.52
CA PHE A 49 1.26 -31.96 -64.55
C PHE A 49 1.86 -31.42 -63.24
N ARG A 50 1.68 -30.13 -62.95
CA ARG A 50 2.10 -29.50 -61.68
C ARG A 50 0.93 -28.74 -61.06
N SER A 51 0.98 -28.61 -59.73
CA SER A 51 0.00 -27.78 -59.01
C SER A 51 0.24 -26.29 -59.30
N ILE A 52 -0.75 -25.46 -58.95
CA ILE A 52 -0.63 -24.01 -59.00
C ILE A 52 0.44 -23.56 -58.00
N THR A 53 1.23 -22.55 -58.39
CA THR A 53 2.15 -21.88 -57.49
C THR A 53 1.74 -20.42 -57.33
N SER A 54 2.02 -19.83 -56.17
CA SER A 54 1.70 -18.42 -55.91
C SER A 54 2.43 -17.45 -56.86
N VAL A 55 3.51 -17.89 -57.52
CA VAL A 55 4.26 -17.14 -58.54
C VAL A 55 3.36 -16.73 -59.72
N GLN A 56 2.44 -17.60 -60.13
CA GLN A 56 1.48 -17.32 -61.22
C GLN A 56 0.45 -16.26 -60.82
N CYS A 57 0.18 -16.10 -59.52
CA CYS A 57 -0.72 -15.06 -59.03
C CYS A 57 -0.01 -13.70 -59.02
N ILE A 58 1.23 -13.66 -58.53
CA ILE A 58 1.99 -12.42 -58.36
C ILE A 58 2.50 -11.82 -59.68
N SER A 59 2.53 -12.58 -60.77
CA SER A 59 2.83 -12.05 -62.11
C SER A 59 1.82 -10.99 -62.56
N CYS A 60 0.57 -11.11 -62.10
CA CYS A 60 -0.49 -10.14 -62.36
C CYS A 60 -0.81 -9.28 -61.13
N HIS A 61 -0.63 -9.81 -59.91
CA HIS A 61 -0.98 -9.13 -58.67
C HIS A 61 0.24 -8.74 -57.84
N LYS A 62 0.54 -7.44 -57.77
CA LYS A 62 1.54 -6.93 -56.82
C LYS A 62 1.01 -7.06 -55.39
N GLN A 63 1.68 -7.87 -54.57
CA GLN A 63 1.22 -8.25 -53.23
C GLN A 63 0.76 -7.06 -52.36
N GLY A 64 1.52 -5.95 -52.36
CA GLY A 64 1.19 -4.75 -51.58
C GLY A 64 0.04 -3.90 -52.13
N GLU A 65 -0.42 -4.16 -53.35
CA GLU A 65 -1.49 -3.42 -54.03
C GLU A 65 -2.81 -4.20 -54.08
N ILE A 66 -2.82 -5.48 -53.67
CA ILE A 66 -4.02 -6.33 -53.69
C ILE A 66 -5.08 -5.76 -52.73
N GLY A 67 -6.22 -5.37 -53.30
CA GLY A 67 -7.32 -4.72 -52.57
C GLY A 67 -7.20 -3.19 -52.49
N LEU A 68 -6.10 -2.61 -52.98
CA LEU A 68 -5.90 -1.18 -53.16
C LEU A 68 -6.01 -0.76 -54.63
N LYS A 69 -5.55 -1.60 -55.55
CA LYS A 69 -5.60 -1.35 -57.00
C LYS A 69 -6.05 -2.61 -57.75
N THR A 70 -6.67 -2.41 -58.92
CA THR A 70 -6.88 -3.48 -59.90
C THR A 70 -5.58 -3.81 -60.63
N VAL A 71 -5.54 -4.93 -61.38
CA VAL A 71 -4.39 -5.29 -62.24
C VAL A 71 -4.10 -4.20 -63.29
N ALA A 72 -5.13 -3.44 -63.68
CA ALA A 72 -5.01 -2.28 -64.57
C ALA A 72 -4.53 -0.99 -63.86
N GLY A 73 -4.16 -1.05 -62.57
CA GLY A 73 -3.67 0.08 -61.80
C GLY A 73 -4.74 1.04 -61.27
N VAL A 74 -6.03 0.71 -61.44
CA VAL A 74 -7.14 1.56 -60.98
C VAL A 74 -7.31 1.42 -59.47
N THR A 75 -7.24 2.52 -58.73
CA THR A 75 -7.42 2.54 -57.27
C THR A 75 -8.84 2.13 -56.87
N ILE A 76 -8.93 1.14 -55.98
CA ILE A 76 -10.17 0.67 -55.37
C ILE A 76 -10.38 1.50 -54.11
N ILE A 77 -11.25 2.51 -54.17
CA ILE A 77 -11.63 3.29 -52.98
C ILE A 77 -12.54 2.42 -52.11
N LYS A 78 -11.97 1.71 -51.13
CA LYS A 78 -12.72 1.08 -50.05
C LYS A 78 -12.42 1.82 -48.75
N ASN A 79 -13.38 2.64 -48.32
CA ASN A 79 -13.40 3.18 -46.98
C ASN A 79 -13.71 2.03 -46.02
N ASN A 80 -12.70 1.43 -45.39
CA ASN A 80 -12.94 0.40 -44.38
C ASN A 80 -11.83 0.37 -43.33
N SER A 81 -12.27 0.51 -42.09
CA SER A 81 -11.60 0.31 -40.81
C SER A 81 -11.06 -1.13 -40.57
N LYS A 82 -10.93 -1.95 -41.62
CA LYS A 82 -10.42 -3.32 -41.55
C LYS A 82 -8.94 -3.33 -41.91
N ALA A 83 -8.13 -4.08 -41.15
CA ALA A 83 -6.70 -4.20 -41.39
C ALA A 83 -6.40 -4.66 -42.84
N LEU A 84 -5.36 -4.09 -43.46
CA LEU A 84 -4.91 -4.49 -44.80
C LEU A 84 -4.20 -5.84 -44.72
N PHE A 85 -4.95 -6.92 -45.00
CA PHE A 85 -4.48 -8.31 -44.81
C PHE A 85 -3.32 -8.74 -45.70
N HIS A 86 -3.12 -8.13 -46.88
CA HIS A 86 -2.07 -8.53 -47.84
C HIS A 86 -0.68 -7.93 -47.54
N LYS A 87 -0.61 -6.93 -46.64
CA LYS A 87 0.64 -6.24 -46.32
C LYS A 87 1.50 -7.12 -45.41
N GLY A 88 2.65 -7.60 -45.93
CA GLY A 88 3.64 -8.36 -45.15
C GLY A 88 3.40 -9.87 -45.04
N LEU A 89 2.50 -10.43 -45.86
CA LEU A 89 2.45 -11.88 -46.12
C LEU A 89 3.69 -12.33 -46.91
N ALA A 90 3.96 -13.64 -46.95
CA ALA A 90 4.98 -14.19 -47.84
C ALA A 90 4.40 -14.35 -49.25
N GLU A 91 5.19 -14.07 -50.29
CA GLU A 91 4.78 -14.16 -51.70
C GLU A 91 4.31 -15.56 -52.13
N ASN A 92 4.60 -16.59 -51.33
CA ASN A 92 4.31 -17.98 -51.64
C ASN A 92 2.98 -18.50 -51.05
N SER A 93 2.21 -17.69 -50.30
CA SER A 93 1.06 -18.19 -49.50
C SER A 93 -0.33 -17.85 -50.05
N CYS A 94 -0.47 -17.45 -51.33
CA CYS A 94 -1.76 -16.98 -51.87
C CYS A 94 -2.82 -18.09 -51.87
N ILE A 95 -2.41 -19.28 -52.33
CA ILE A 95 -3.27 -20.48 -52.47
C ILE A 95 -3.62 -21.14 -51.12
N ASP A 96 -2.96 -20.74 -50.02
CA ASP A 96 -3.29 -21.24 -48.69
C ASP A 96 -4.65 -20.74 -48.21
N CYS A 97 -5.05 -19.55 -48.69
CA CYS A 97 -6.26 -18.83 -48.32
C CYS A 97 -7.23 -18.61 -49.49
N HIS A 98 -6.75 -18.53 -50.72
CA HIS A 98 -7.58 -18.25 -51.90
C HIS A 98 -7.72 -19.44 -52.83
N THR A 99 -8.93 -19.59 -53.38
CA THR A 99 -9.23 -20.47 -54.51
C THR A 99 -9.94 -19.65 -55.58
N ASP A 100 -9.74 -19.99 -56.86
CA ASP A 100 -10.38 -19.25 -57.96
C ASP A 100 -11.61 -19.93 -58.56
N HIS A 101 -11.67 -21.26 -58.52
CA HIS A 101 -12.85 -21.98 -59.00
C HIS A 101 -14.00 -21.88 -58.00
N LYS A 102 -15.14 -21.40 -58.47
CA LYS A 102 -16.37 -21.21 -57.70
C LYS A 102 -17.00 -22.58 -57.38
N GLY A 103 -16.96 -22.96 -56.10
CA GLY A 103 -17.77 -24.05 -55.54
C GLY A 103 -17.18 -25.46 -55.66
N THR A 104 -15.91 -25.62 -56.03
CA THR A 104 -15.26 -26.94 -56.22
C THR A 104 -14.35 -27.37 -55.08
N VAL A 105 -14.05 -26.43 -54.19
CA VAL A 105 -13.72 -26.73 -52.80
C VAL A 105 -14.96 -26.33 -52.03
N THR A 106 -15.44 -27.22 -51.15
CA THR A 106 -16.59 -27.05 -50.26
C THR A 106 -16.73 -25.61 -49.77
N ASN A 107 -17.95 -25.17 -49.45
CA ASN A 107 -18.31 -23.94 -48.74
C ASN A 107 -17.47 -23.68 -47.47
N ASP A 108 -16.16 -23.49 -47.62
CA ASP A 108 -15.23 -23.21 -46.57
C ASP A 108 -15.14 -21.69 -46.56
N PRO A 109 -15.82 -21.02 -45.62
CA PRO A 109 -15.67 -19.59 -45.47
C PRO A 109 -14.17 -19.30 -45.37
N ALA A 110 -13.71 -18.28 -46.10
CA ALA A 110 -12.29 -17.87 -46.16
C ALA A 110 -11.56 -18.23 -44.87
N LYS A 111 -10.58 -19.14 -44.96
CA LYS A 111 -9.93 -19.70 -43.77
C LYS A 111 -9.55 -18.57 -42.81
N PRO A 112 -9.80 -18.74 -41.50
CA PRO A 112 -9.51 -17.69 -40.53
C PRO A 112 -8.03 -17.33 -40.61
N PHE A 113 -7.77 -16.02 -40.61
CA PHE A 113 -6.42 -15.49 -40.71
C PHE A 113 -5.54 -16.03 -39.57
N ARG A 114 -4.38 -16.61 -39.91
CA ARG A 114 -3.41 -17.15 -38.96
C ARG A 114 -2.22 -16.21 -38.86
N HIS A 115 -2.05 -15.55 -37.71
CA HIS A 115 -0.88 -14.71 -37.43
C HIS A 115 0.46 -15.43 -37.62
N ALA A 116 0.50 -16.77 -37.48
CA ALA A 116 1.69 -17.58 -37.73
C ALA A 116 2.26 -17.43 -39.17
N SER A 117 1.41 -17.07 -40.14
CA SER A 117 1.80 -16.86 -41.54
C SER A 117 2.48 -15.50 -41.80
N LEU A 118 2.47 -14.58 -40.84
CA LEU A 118 3.18 -13.30 -40.93
C LEU A 118 4.67 -13.47 -40.65
N SER A 119 5.50 -12.54 -41.10
CA SER A 119 6.92 -12.49 -40.73
C SER A 119 7.11 -12.28 -39.22
N ALA A 120 8.24 -12.75 -38.66
CA ALA A 120 8.53 -12.60 -37.23
C ALA A 120 8.51 -11.14 -36.78
N GLN A 121 8.99 -10.22 -37.61
CA GLN A 121 8.99 -8.79 -37.33
C GLN A 121 7.57 -8.23 -37.26
N LEU A 122 6.70 -8.55 -38.23
CA LEU A 122 5.34 -8.03 -38.28
C LEU A 122 4.44 -8.65 -37.21
N ARG A 123 4.70 -9.89 -36.78
CA ARG A 123 4.01 -10.49 -35.62
C ARG A 123 4.24 -9.73 -34.32
N ASN A 124 5.38 -9.04 -34.19
CA ASN A 124 5.72 -8.25 -33.02
C ASN A 124 5.22 -6.80 -33.10
N ASP A 125 4.89 -6.30 -34.30
CA ASP A 125 4.34 -4.96 -34.53
C ASP A 125 2.82 -5.03 -34.73
N CYS A 126 2.09 -5.21 -33.63
CA CYS A 126 0.63 -5.31 -33.66
C CYS A 126 -0.02 -3.99 -34.13
N ILE A 127 0.60 -2.85 -33.85
CA ILE A 127 0.03 -1.51 -34.11
C ILE A 127 -0.02 -1.24 -35.61
N ALA A 128 0.91 -1.77 -36.40
CA ALA A 128 0.88 -1.68 -37.87
C ALA A 128 -0.45 -2.10 -38.51
N CYS A 129 -1.18 -3.03 -37.89
CA CYS A 129 -2.49 -3.50 -38.37
C CYS A 129 -3.66 -3.13 -37.43
N HIS A 130 -3.42 -3.08 -36.12
CA HIS A 130 -4.46 -2.95 -35.09
C HIS A 130 -4.50 -1.57 -34.40
N ASN A 131 -3.89 -0.52 -34.98
CA ASN A 131 -3.84 0.81 -34.37
C ASN A 131 -5.22 1.32 -33.90
N ASN A 132 -6.26 1.13 -34.72
CA ASN A 132 -7.62 1.60 -34.43
C ASN A 132 -8.41 0.70 -33.47
N GLN A 133 -7.82 -0.40 -33.00
CA GLN A 133 -8.45 -1.37 -32.10
C GLN A 133 -7.96 -1.24 -30.64
N LYS A 134 -7.04 -0.30 -30.37
CA LYS A 134 -6.56 -0.03 -29.01
C LYS A 134 -7.69 0.54 -28.15
N PRO A 135 -8.08 -0.14 -27.04
CA PRO A 135 -9.06 0.40 -26.11
C PRO A 135 -8.58 1.72 -25.47
N ALA A 136 -9.52 2.59 -25.11
CA ALA A 136 -9.25 3.88 -24.47
C ALA A 136 -9.21 3.80 -22.93
N ASP A 137 -9.04 2.63 -22.33
CA ASP A 137 -9.00 2.46 -20.87
C ASP A 137 -7.65 2.85 -20.25
N THR A 138 -7.65 3.02 -18.92
CA THR A 138 -6.48 3.44 -18.14
C THR A 138 -5.28 2.53 -18.37
N LEU A 139 -5.45 1.19 -18.39
CA LEU A 139 -4.34 0.26 -18.59
C LEU A 139 -3.66 0.45 -19.94
N HIS A 140 -4.45 0.58 -21.02
CA HIS A 140 -3.92 0.80 -22.37
C HIS A 140 -3.34 2.22 -22.56
N GLN A 141 -3.78 3.21 -21.78
CA GLN A 141 -3.14 4.53 -21.75
C GLN A 141 -1.74 4.50 -21.12
N PHE A 142 -1.56 3.71 -20.05
CA PHE A 142 -0.26 3.56 -19.37
C PHE A 142 0.69 2.57 -20.08
N ALA A 143 0.16 1.56 -20.77
CA ALA A 143 0.96 0.61 -21.51
C ALA A 143 1.68 1.29 -22.70
N LYS A 144 2.99 1.52 -22.54
CA LYS A 144 3.90 2.04 -23.59
C LYS A 144 4.58 0.94 -24.41
N GLY A 145 4.48 -0.31 -23.96
CA GLY A 145 5.09 -1.48 -24.59
C GLY A 145 4.28 -2.06 -25.74
N ASN A 146 4.79 -3.13 -26.33
CA ASN A 146 4.11 -3.85 -27.40
C ASN A 146 2.91 -4.64 -26.85
N CYS A 147 1.85 -4.82 -27.64
CA CYS A 147 0.66 -5.56 -27.22
C CYS A 147 0.98 -7.00 -26.78
N SER A 148 2.03 -7.60 -27.36
CA SER A 148 2.51 -8.95 -27.05
C SER A 148 3.04 -9.13 -25.63
N GLU A 149 3.35 -8.05 -24.92
CA GLU A 149 3.74 -8.11 -23.50
C GLU A 149 2.59 -8.56 -22.60
N CYS A 150 1.34 -8.31 -23.04
CA CYS A 150 0.14 -8.62 -22.26
C CYS A 150 -0.81 -9.61 -22.97
N HIS A 151 -0.83 -9.60 -24.31
CA HIS A 151 -1.75 -10.37 -25.12
C HIS A 151 -1.03 -11.46 -25.92
N GLN A 152 -1.62 -12.65 -25.94
CA GLN A 152 -1.19 -13.74 -26.80
C GLN A 152 -2.11 -13.85 -28.02
N THR A 153 -1.54 -14.13 -29.19
CA THR A 153 -2.31 -14.28 -30.44
C THR A 153 -3.22 -15.51 -30.43
N THR A 154 -2.91 -16.52 -29.62
CA THR A 154 -3.71 -17.74 -29.41
C THR A 154 -4.80 -17.56 -28.35
N LYS A 155 -4.59 -16.64 -27.40
CA LYS A 155 -5.53 -16.34 -26.31
C LYS A 155 -5.46 -14.87 -25.94
N TRP A 156 -6.27 -14.06 -26.64
CA TRP A 156 -6.22 -12.60 -26.48
C TRP A 156 -6.81 -12.10 -25.15
N LYS A 157 -7.80 -12.83 -24.60
CA LYS A 157 -8.44 -12.53 -23.31
C LYS A 157 -8.49 -13.77 -22.41
N PRO A 158 -8.29 -13.63 -21.09
CA PRO A 158 -7.81 -12.42 -20.41
C PRO A 158 -6.33 -12.13 -20.76
N ALA A 159 -5.96 -10.86 -20.74
CA ALA A 159 -4.56 -10.48 -20.83
C ALA A 159 -3.82 -10.85 -19.53
N THR A 160 -2.55 -11.16 -19.62
CA THR A 160 -1.68 -11.32 -18.45
C THR A 160 -0.97 -10.01 -18.17
N PHE A 161 -0.97 -9.56 -16.93
CA PHE A 161 -0.31 -8.31 -16.53
C PHE A 161 0.57 -8.55 -15.30
N ASP A 162 1.87 -8.26 -15.43
CA ASP A 162 2.80 -8.24 -14.30
C ASP A 162 3.21 -6.79 -14.00
N HIS A 163 2.99 -6.37 -12.75
CA HIS A 163 3.38 -5.05 -12.26
C HIS A 163 4.88 -4.75 -12.43
N LYS A 164 5.75 -5.78 -12.55
CA LYS A 164 7.18 -5.61 -12.83
C LYS A 164 7.45 -4.88 -14.14
N ASN A 165 6.53 -4.96 -15.10
CA ASN A 165 6.68 -4.34 -16.42
C ASN A 165 6.39 -2.82 -16.40
N LEU A 166 5.81 -2.29 -15.31
CA LEU A 166 5.63 -0.85 -15.12
C LEU A 166 6.95 -0.17 -14.76
N ALA A 167 7.08 1.12 -15.09
CA ALA A 167 8.21 1.93 -14.61
C ALA A 167 8.23 2.01 -13.08
N ALA A 168 9.42 2.15 -12.48
CA ALA A 168 9.59 2.18 -11.03
C ALA A 168 8.81 3.32 -10.34
N SER A 169 8.64 4.46 -11.02
CA SER A 169 7.80 5.58 -10.57
C SER A 169 6.34 5.17 -10.45
N ASP A 170 5.83 4.48 -11.46
CA ASP A 170 4.41 4.17 -11.62
C ASP A 170 4.00 3.05 -10.65
N ARG A 171 4.91 2.11 -10.37
CA ARG A 171 4.72 1.07 -9.34
C ARG A 171 4.49 1.63 -7.93
N LYS A 172 4.93 2.86 -7.64
CA LYS A 172 4.69 3.51 -6.34
C LYS A 172 3.34 4.23 -6.29
N GLN A 173 2.69 4.46 -7.43
CA GLN A 173 1.46 5.23 -7.53
C GLN A 173 0.24 4.30 -7.69
N CYS A 174 0.06 3.37 -6.75
CA CYS A 174 -1.00 2.36 -6.82
C CYS A 174 -2.39 2.97 -7.04
N ILE A 175 -2.67 4.13 -6.41
CA ILE A 175 -3.98 4.78 -6.44
C ILE A 175 -4.34 5.38 -7.81
N THR A 176 -3.36 5.55 -8.70
CA THR A 176 -3.61 5.98 -10.08
C THR A 176 -4.45 4.95 -10.84
N CYS A 177 -4.27 3.66 -10.53
CA CYS A 177 -5.02 2.57 -11.15
C CYS A 177 -6.06 1.95 -10.20
N HIS A 178 -5.70 1.72 -8.94
CA HIS A 178 -6.50 0.98 -7.94
C HIS A 178 -7.33 1.90 -7.04
N LYS A 179 -7.75 3.07 -7.52
CA LYS A 179 -8.55 4.03 -6.73
C LYS A 179 -9.85 3.42 -6.21
N THR A 180 -10.51 2.62 -7.04
CA THR A 180 -11.80 1.96 -6.75
C THR A 180 -11.65 0.74 -5.86
N ASP A 181 -10.47 0.13 -5.82
CA ASP A 181 -10.21 -1.09 -5.06
C ASP A 181 -9.88 -0.80 -3.60
N ARG A 182 -9.63 0.48 -3.26
CA ARG A 182 -9.33 0.92 -1.90
C ARG A 182 -10.57 0.72 -1.00
N PRO A 183 -10.48 -0.12 0.04
CA PRO A 183 -11.56 -0.27 1.01
C PRO A 183 -11.91 1.06 1.69
N ASN A 184 -13.18 1.20 2.07
CA ASN A 184 -13.68 2.38 2.76
C ASN A 184 -13.64 2.22 4.29
N ASP A 185 -12.48 1.86 4.84
CA ASP A 185 -12.27 1.78 6.29
C ASP A 185 -11.33 2.87 6.78
N GLN A 186 -11.33 3.07 8.10
CA GLN A 186 -10.59 4.16 8.74
C GLN A 186 -9.07 4.08 8.51
N LEU A 187 -8.50 2.88 8.39
CA LEU A 187 -7.07 2.69 8.17
C LEU A 187 -6.67 3.07 6.73
N HIS A 188 -7.42 2.62 5.73
CA HIS A 188 -7.18 2.98 4.33
C HIS A 188 -7.48 4.46 4.02
N GLN A 189 -8.32 5.10 4.82
CA GLN A 189 -8.54 6.55 4.75
C GLN A 189 -7.41 7.36 5.41
N SER A 190 -6.77 6.84 6.46
CA SER A 190 -5.72 7.56 7.19
C SER A 190 -4.33 7.41 6.57
N VAL A 191 -4.10 6.38 5.76
CA VAL A 191 -2.83 6.14 5.06
C VAL A 191 -2.84 6.82 3.68
N SER A 192 -1.88 7.72 3.46
CA SER A 192 -1.99 8.70 2.36
C SER A 192 -1.75 8.15 0.96
N THR A 193 -0.92 7.12 0.74
CA THR A 193 -0.56 6.65 -0.62
C THR A 193 0.35 5.41 -0.69
N ASN A 194 1.01 5.01 0.40
CA ASN A 194 2.05 3.97 0.37
C ASN A 194 1.49 2.56 0.58
N CYS A 195 0.61 2.09 -0.30
CA CYS A 195 0.00 0.75 -0.19
C CYS A 195 1.05 -0.37 -0.04
N GLY A 196 2.23 -0.20 -0.65
CA GLY A 196 3.34 -1.15 -0.60
C GLY A 196 3.98 -1.37 0.77
N GLU A 197 3.69 -0.52 1.77
CA GLU A 197 4.12 -0.74 3.16
C GLU A 197 3.36 -1.92 3.81
N CYS A 198 2.15 -2.21 3.34
CA CYS A 198 1.27 -3.26 3.87
C CYS A 198 0.98 -4.39 2.87
N HIS A 199 0.93 -4.06 1.58
CA HIS A 199 0.54 -4.98 0.51
C HIS A 199 1.70 -5.31 -0.41
N ARG A 200 1.76 -6.57 -0.86
CA ARG A 200 2.68 -7.01 -1.91
C ARG A 200 1.88 -7.30 -3.19
N THR A 201 2.41 -6.92 -4.34
CA THR A 201 1.75 -7.20 -5.63
C THR A 201 1.63 -8.70 -5.93
N SER A 202 2.54 -9.51 -5.39
CA SER A 202 2.50 -10.98 -5.49
C SER A 202 1.48 -11.62 -4.54
N THR A 203 1.10 -10.92 -3.47
CA THR A 203 0.22 -11.46 -2.41
C THR A 203 -0.49 -10.30 -1.75
N TRP A 204 -1.60 -9.86 -2.34
CA TRP A 204 -2.30 -8.65 -1.90
C TRP A 204 -3.06 -8.85 -0.57
N LYS A 205 -3.58 -10.07 -0.37
CA LYS A 205 -4.29 -10.49 0.85
C LYS A 205 -3.71 -11.82 1.37
N PRO A 206 -3.55 -12.00 2.69
CA PRO A 206 -3.71 -10.97 3.73
C PRO A 206 -2.61 -9.90 3.64
N ALA A 207 -2.92 -8.68 4.10
CA ALA A 207 -1.89 -7.66 4.26
C ALA A 207 -0.95 -8.08 5.39
N THR A 208 0.35 -8.06 5.15
CA THR A 208 1.35 -8.32 6.19
C THR A 208 1.98 -7.00 6.58
N PHE A 209 1.84 -6.63 7.86
CA PHE A 209 2.37 -5.38 8.38
C PHE A 209 3.37 -5.66 9.50
N ASP A 210 4.56 -5.05 9.41
CA ASP A 210 5.57 -5.08 10.45
C ASP A 210 6.04 -3.64 10.71
N HIS A 211 5.91 -3.20 11.97
CA HIS A 211 6.34 -1.87 12.41
C HIS A 211 7.83 -1.59 12.11
N LYS A 212 8.67 -2.63 11.96
CA LYS A 212 10.10 -2.48 11.59
C LYS A 212 10.30 -1.94 10.18
N ASN A 213 9.31 -2.12 9.29
CA ASN A 213 9.40 -1.68 7.90
C ASN A 213 8.92 -0.22 7.70
N LEU A 214 8.46 0.44 8.77
CA LEU A 214 8.09 1.85 8.73
C LEU A 214 9.34 2.73 8.69
N SER A 215 9.27 3.83 7.94
CA SER A 215 10.28 4.88 8.03
C SER A 215 10.30 5.48 9.44
N ALA A 216 11.47 5.90 9.92
CA ALA A 216 11.65 6.45 11.27
C ALA A 216 10.73 7.67 11.56
N LEU A 217 10.34 8.42 10.54
CA LEU A 217 9.43 9.56 10.65
C LEU A 217 7.97 9.12 10.85
N ARG A 218 7.49 8.12 10.10
CA ARG A 218 6.13 7.58 10.27
C ARG A 218 5.98 6.71 11.51
N GLY A 219 7.03 5.99 11.89
CA GLY A 219 7.04 5.16 13.11
C GLY A 219 6.79 5.96 14.41
N LYS A 220 7.07 7.26 14.42
CA LYS A 220 6.79 8.16 15.55
C LYS A 220 5.37 8.73 15.54
N GLN A 221 4.64 8.63 14.44
CA GLN A 221 3.29 9.17 14.27
C GLN A 221 2.23 8.07 14.50
N CYS A 222 2.27 7.42 15.66
CA CYS A 222 1.39 6.28 15.98
C CYS A 222 -0.10 6.61 15.79
N VAL A 223 -0.51 7.82 16.16
CA VAL A 223 -1.89 8.31 16.05
C VAL A 223 -2.41 8.44 14.61
N SER A 224 -1.53 8.41 13.60
CA SER A 224 -1.96 8.40 12.19
C SER A 224 -2.62 7.07 11.80
N CYS A 225 -2.26 5.97 12.48
CA CYS A 225 -2.83 4.65 12.28
C CYS A 225 -3.71 4.21 13.46
N HIS A 226 -3.26 4.45 14.69
CA HIS A 226 -3.87 3.93 15.93
C HIS A 226 -4.78 4.95 16.63
N LYS A 227 -5.37 5.89 15.90
CA LYS A 227 -6.25 6.92 16.50
C LYS A 227 -7.42 6.30 17.26
N SER A 228 -8.03 5.25 16.71
CA SER A 228 -9.14 4.50 17.30
C SER A 228 -8.74 3.65 18.50
N ASP A 229 -7.47 3.24 18.55
CA ASP A 229 -6.99 2.27 19.53
C ASP A 229 -6.55 2.94 20.83
N ARG A 230 -6.40 4.28 20.81
CA ARG A 230 -6.09 5.08 22.00
C ARG A 230 -7.24 4.97 23.00
N PRO A 231 -7.00 4.38 24.19
CA PRO A 231 -8.02 4.30 25.21
C PRO A 231 -8.45 5.69 25.69
N ASN A 232 -9.71 5.80 26.08
CA ASN A 232 -10.28 7.03 26.60
C ASN A 232 -10.14 7.11 28.12
N ASP A 233 -8.91 7.00 28.64
CA ASP A 233 -8.62 7.11 30.07
C ASP A 233 -7.84 8.39 30.43
N ARG A 234 -7.77 8.69 31.73
CA ARG A 234 -7.13 9.91 32.24
C ARG A 234 -5.66 10.02 31.88
N LEU A 235 -4.89 8.92 31.89
CA LEU A 235 -3.45 8.95 31.56
C LEU A 235 -3.27 9.33 30.09
N HIS A 236 -4.01 8.68 29.19
CA HIS A 236 -3.94 9.01 27.78
C HIS A 236 -4.46 10.42 27.50
N GLN A 237 -5.45 10.96 28.22
CA GLN A 237 -5.94 12.33 28.02
C GLN A 237 -5.00 13.41 28.58
N SER A 238 -4.34 13.15 29.70
CA SER A 238 -3.53 14.15 30.43
C SER A 238 -2.09 14.27 29.94
N LEU A 239 -1.56 13.23 29.29
CA LEU A 239 -0.18 13.21 28.81
C LEU A 239 -0.09 13.61 27.33
N SER A 240 0.75 14.61 27.03
CA SER A 240 1.18 14.96 25.67
C SER A 240 2.38 14.14 25.18
N ALA A 241 2.79 13.13 25.95
CA ALA A 241 3.90 12.25 25.65
C ALA A 241 3.67 11.45 24.34
N SER A 242 4.76 11.16 23.63
CA SER A 242 4.69 10.24 22.50
C SER A 242 4.38 8.83 22.98
N CYS A 243 3.59 8.05 22.22
CA CYS A 243 3.20 6.69 22.62
C CYS A 243 4.42 5.80 22.94
N SER A 244 5.52 6.01 22.22
CA SER A 244 6.79 5.28 22.37
C SER A 244 7.49 5.50 23.71
N GLU A 245 7.12 6.53 24.48
CA GLU A 245 7.69 6.73 25.81
C GLU A 245 7.19 5.71 26.84
N CYS A 246 6.01 5.14 26.60
CA CYS A 246 5.35 4.19 27.50
C CYS A 246 5.16 2.81 26.87
N HIS A 247 5.04 2.73 25.53
CA HIS A 247 4.74 1.51 24.80
C HIS A 247 5.88 1.10 23.88
N LEU A 248 6.14 -0.20 23.81
CA LEU A 248 7.01 -0.81 22.82
C LEU A 248 6.17 -1.51 21.75
N THR A 249 6.51 -1.34 20.47
CA THR A 249 5.81 -2.01 19.37
C THR A 249 5.94 -3.54 19.43
N SER A 250 6.99 -4.06 20.05
CA SER A 250 7.18 -5.50 20.30
C SER A 250 6.40 -6.03 21.49
N LYS A 251 6.01 -5.15 22.43
CA LYS A 251 5.28 -5.50 23.65
C LYS A 251 4.44 -4.31 24.09
N TRP A 252 3.25 -4.19 23.51
CA TRP A 252 2.39 -3.03 23.72
C TRP A 252 1.81 -2.96 25.14
N LYS A 253 1.56 -4.12 25.76
CA LYS A 253 1.04 -4.25 27.13
C LYS A 253 1.93 -5.17 27.97
N PRO A 254 2.12 -4.86 29.28
CA PRO A 254 1.75 -3.60 29.94
C PRO A 254 2.63 -2.43 29.48
N ALA A 255 2.12 -1.21 29.61
CA ALA A 255 2.92 -0.01 29.42
C ALA A 255 3.90 0.18 30.59
N THR A 256 5.05 0.79 30.34
CA THR A 256 6.00 1.19 31.38
C THR A 256 5.85 2.67 31.69
N PHE A 257 5.69 3.03 32.97
CA PHE A 257 5.63 4.41 33.42
C PHE A 257 6.65 4.65 34.53
N ASP A 258 7.47 5.69 34.39
CA ASP A 258 8.50 6.05 35.36
C ASP A 258 8.25 7.45 35.94
N HIS A 259 7.86 7.49 37.21
CA HIS A 259 7.63 8.74 37.95
C HIS A 259 8.87 9.62 38.04
N LYS A 260 10.10 9.09 37.91
CA LYS A 260 11.35 9.88 37.95
C LYS A 260 11.45 10.88 36.80
N LYS A 261 10.74 10.64 35.70
CA LYS A 261 10.69 11.57 34.54
C LYS A 261 9.88 12.84 34.83
N TYR A 262 9.16 12.89 35.95
CA TYR A 262 8.35 14.03 36.36
C TYR A 262 8.87 14.57 37.69
N THR A 263 9.36 15.82 37.70
CA THR A 263 9.90 16.44 38.92
C THR A 263 8.76 16.91 39.82
N ALA A 264 8.79 16.54 41.11
CA ALA A 264 7.80 16.95 42.12
C ALA A 264 7.97 18.42 42.59
N SER A 265 8.46 19.30 41.72
CA SER A 265 8.89 20.65 42.08
C SER A 265 7.73 21.58 42.45
N SER A 266 6.50 21.18 42.15
CA SER A 266 5.29 21.74 42.77
C SER A 266 4.28 20.61 43.01
N GLY A 267 3.68 20.53 44.19
CA GLY A 267 2.60 19.55 44.48
C GLY A 267 1.45 19.58 43.46
N LYS A 268 1.30 20.70 42.73
CA LYS A 268 0.39 20.87 41.59
C LYS A 268 0.58 19.82 40.48
N GLN A 269 1.80 19.34 40.25
CA GLN A 269 2.10 18.31 39.23
C GLN A 269 1.69 16.90 39.68
N CYS A 270 1.64 16.63 40.99
CA CYS A 270 1.12 15.37 41.50
C CYS A 270 -0.41 15.38 41.45
N ILE A 271 -1.03 16.45 41.95
CA ILE A 271 -2.49 16.58 42.00
C ILE A 271 -3.13 16.69 40.61
N SER A 272 -2.41 17.14 39.58
CA SER A 272 -2.95 17.10 38.21
C SER A 272 -3.33 15.67 37.75
N CYS A 273 -2.67 14.64 38.29
CA CYS A 273 -2.97 13.24 37.99
C CYS A 273 -3.68 12.54 39.17
N HIS A 274 -3.20 12.78 40.40
CA HIS A 274 -3.59 12.08 41.63
C HIS A 274 -4.63 12.84 42.48
N LYS A 275 -5.38 13.80 41.91
CA LYS A 275 -6.43 14.52 42.65
C LYS A 275 -7.43 13.60 43.35
N ALA A 276 -7.77 12.48 42.70
CA ALA A 276 -8.72 11.51 43.25
C ALA A 276 -8.12 10.64 44.36
N ASP A 277 -6.79 10.56 44.44
CA ASP A 277 -6.08 9.72 45.40
C ASP A 277 -5.72 10.51 46.68
N GLN A 278 -5.97 11.83 46.70
CA GLN A 278 -5.69 12.67 47.86
C GLN A 278 -6.62 12.32 49.04
N PRO A 279 -6.08 11.95 50.21
CA PRO A 279 -6.88 11.69 51.39
C PRO A 279 -7.70 12.90 51.83
N ALA A 280 -8.90 12.65 52.36
CA ALA A 280 -9.80 13.67 52.87
C ALA A 280 -9.57 13.95 54.37
N ASP A 281 -8.33 14.13 54.80
CA ASP A 281 -7.98 14.52 56.17
C ASP A 281 -7.61 16.01 56.29
N ASP A 282 -7.53 16.51 57.52
CA ASP A 282 -7.23 17.91 57.81
C ASP A 282 -5.83 18.34 57.38
N LEU A 283 -4.84 17.44 57.47
CA LEU A 283 -3.47 17.76 57.07
C LEU A 283 -3.38 17.99 55.56
N HIS A 284 -3.97 17.11 54.76
CA HIS A 284 -4.00 17.24 53.30
C HIS A 284 -4.90 18.39 52.82
N ARG A 285 -5.94 18.76 53.57
CA ARG A 285 -6.79 19.93 53.26
C ARG A 285 -6.11 21.26 53.58
N GLN A 286 -5.38 21.34 54.69
CA GLN A 286 -4.82 22.59 55.20
C GLN A 286 -3.40 22.85 54.69
N SER A 287 -2.67 21.81 54.27
CA SER A 287 -1.32 21.96 53.77
C SER A 287 -1.27 22.48 52.33
N GLN A 288 -0.49 23.53 52.11
CA GLN A 288 -0.10 24.02 50.78
C GLN A 288 1.30 23.51 50.39
N ALA A 289 1.92 22.67 51.23
CA ALA A 289 3.22 22.08 50.94
C ALA A 289 3.13 21.17 49.71
N SER A 290 4.23 21.09 48.95
CA SER A 290 4.31 20.15 47.83
C SER A 290 4.30 18.70 48.35
N CYS A 291 3.59 17.79 47.68
CA CYS A 291 3.46 16.38 48.08
C CYS A 291 4.83 15.71 48.35
N GLY A 292 5.85 16.07 47.55
CA GLY A 292 7.23 15.60 47.70
C GLY A 292 7.93 16.00 49.01
N THR A 293 7.32 16.87 49.83
CA THR A 293 7.81 17.22 51.17
C THR A 293 7.66 16.05 52.14
N CYS A 294 6.62 15.23 51.94
CA CYS A 294 6.26 14.12 52.83
C CYS A 294 6.38 12.75 52.13
N HIS A 295 6.05 12.71 50.84
CA HIS A 295 5.97 11.47 50.05
C HIS A 295 7.12 11.34 49.05
N SER A 296 7.52 10.11 48.77
CA SER A 296 8.44 9.79 47.68
C SER A 296 7.76 8.90 46.65
N THR A 297 8.16 9.00 45.38
CA THR A 297 7.59 8.18 44.30
C THR A 297 8.05 6.72 44.35
N SER A 298 9.16 6.41 45.04
CA SER A 298 9.63 5.05 45.26
C SER A 298 8.96 4.38 46.47
N ARG A 299 8.42 5.16 47.40
CA ARG A 299 7.69 4.70 48.57
C ARG A 299 6.71 5.79 49.01
N TRP A 300 5.48 5.70 48.53
CA TRP A 300 4.43 6.69 48.76
C TRP A 300 3.84 6.57 50.16
N GLU A 301 3.64 5.33 50.63
CA GLU A 301 3.08 5.01 51.94
C GLU A 301 4.01 4.12 52.78
N PRO A 302 4.11 4.37 54.10
CA PRO A 302 3.70 5.61 54.79
C PRO A 302 4.55 6.80 54.33
N ALA A 303 4.07 8.02 54.57
CA ALA A 303 4.91 9.22 54.40
C ALA A 303 6.18 9.09 55.24
N THR A 304 7.32 9.54 54.69
CA THR A 304 8.63 9.36 55.35
C THR A 304 8.88 10.31 56.53
N PHE A 305 7.92 11.19 56.80
CA PHE A 305 8.01 12.19 57.86
C PHE A 305 7.76 11.57 59.24
N ASN A 306 8.77 11.61 60.12
CA ASN A 306 8.69 11.15 61.50
C ASN A 306 8.91 12.33 62.45
N HIS A 307 7.81 12.88 62.99
CA HIS A 307 7.82 14.03 63.89
C HIS A 307 8.65 13.77 65.15
N SER A 308 8.60 12.55 65.70
CA SER A 308 9.30 12.15 66.93
C SER A 308 10.82 12.21 66.84
N ARG A 309 11.40 12.31 65.63
CA ARG A 309 12.84 12.59 65.45
C ARG A 309 13.19 14.02 65.88
N TYR A 310 12.27 14.97 65.68
CA TYR A 310 12.49 16.39 65.91
C TYR A 310 11.81 16.86 67.20
N PHE A 311 10.52 16.58 67.37
CA PHE A 311 9.71 16.99 68.50
C PHE A 311 8.61 15.95 68.77
N ARG A 312 8.35 15.56 70.01
CA ARG A 312 7.32 14.56 70.31
C ARG A 312 5.98 15.24 70.56
N LEU A 313 4.94 14.78 69.86
CA LEU A 313 3.55 15.22 70.09
C LEU A 313 2.94 14.37 71.22
N ASP A 314 3.42 14.60 72.45
CA ASP A 314 2.98 13.92 73.67
C ASP A 314 2.52 14.92 74.74
N GLY A 315 1.78 14.44 75.75
CA GLY A 315 1.21 15.29 76.80
C GLY A 315 0.44 16.49 76.24
N ASP A 316 0.75 17.66 76.78
CA ASP A 316 0.15 18.95 76.39
C ASP A 316 0.58 19.41 74.99
N HIS A 317 1.60 18.81 74.39
CA HIS A 317 2.04 19.08 73.01
C HIS A 317 1.25 18.31 71.94
N ARG A 318 0.16 17.63 72.30
CA ARG A 318 -0.82 17.10 71.34
C ARG A 318 -1.67 18.21 70.72
N ALA A 319 -1.01 19.15 70.06
CA ALA A 319 -1.59 20.30 69.41
C ALA A 319 -1.81 20.07 67.91
N SER A 320 -2.68 20.89 67.31
CA SER A 320 -2.87 20.87 65.85
C SER A 320 -1.62 21.35 65.11
N CYS A 321 -1.35 20.84 63.91
CA CYS A 321 -0.15 21.21 63.15
C CYS A 321 0.00 22.73 62.97
N LYS A 322 -1.13 23.43 62.70
CA LYS A 322 -1.19 24.89 62.53
C LYS A 322 -0.84 25.70 63.78
N THR A 323 -0.89 25.06 64.96
CA THR A 323 -0.51 25.70 66.23
C THR A 323 0.97 26.07 66.22
N CYS A 324 1.82 25.15 65.73
CA CYS A 324 3.25 25.38 65.63
C CYS A 324 3.65 25.87 64.22
N HIS A 325 3.03 25.31 63.18
CA HIS A 325 3.34 25.63 61.78
C HIS A 325 2.40 26.69 61.22
N THR A 326 2.83 27.95 61.29
CA THR A 326 2.04 29.10 60.84
C THR A 326 2.13 29.38 59.34
N ASP A 327 3.11 28.79 58.64
CA ASP A 327 3.28 28.90 57.19
C ASP A 327 2.73 27.63 56.50
N PRO A 328 1.53 27.67 55.89
CA PRO A 328 0.92 26.51 55.27
C PRO A 328 1.70 26.01 54.03
N GLY A 329 2.57 26.84 53.44
CA GLY A 329 3.40 26.47 52.29
C GLY A 329 4.77 25.92 52.68
N ASN A 330 5.20 26.11 53.93
CA ASN A 330 6.50 25.67 54.42
C ASN A 330 6.46 25.20 55.88
N TYR A 331 6.12 23.93 56.06
CA TYR A 331 6.12 23.25 57.36
C TYR A 331 7.51 23.08 57.99
N LYS A 332 8.60 23.52 57.35
CA LYS A 332 9.91 23.65 58.02
C LYS A 332 9.97 24.87 58.93
N LYS A 333 9.11 25.86 58.73
CA LYS A 333 8.95 27.00 59.64
C LYS A 333 7.96 26.63 60.73
N TYR A 334 8.30 27.00 61.96
CA TYR A 334 7.47 26.78 63.13
C TYR A 334 7.71 27.87 64.18
N THR A 335 6.80 27.99 65.13
CA THR A 335 6.89 28.87 66.29
C THR A 335 6.41 28.14 67.55
N CYS A 336 7.07 28.40 68.67
CA CYS A 336 6.66 27.93 70.00
C CYS A 336 5.82 28.99 70.75
N TYR A 337 5.88 30.24 70.31
CA TYR A 337 5.30 31.42 70.98
C TYR A 337 3.76 31.51 70.87
N ASN A 338 3.13 30.58 70.17
CA ASN A 338 1.66 30.49 70.09
C ASN A 338 1.06 29.76 71.31
N CYS A 339 1.90 29.10 72.12
CA CYS A 339 1.47 28.40 73.34
C CYS A 339 2.38 28.71 74.55
N HIS A 340 3.68 28.89 74.33
CA HIS A 340 4.62 29.34 75.36
C HIS A 340 4.68 30.87 75.42
N GLU A 341 5.09 31.42 76.58
CA GLU A 341 5.08 32.85 76.96
C GLU A 341 5.30 33.82 75.78
N HIS A 342 4.43 34.82 75.67
CA HIS A 342 4.07 35.49 74.42
C HIS A 342 5.10 36.52 73.89
N SER A 343 6.29 36.64 74.49
CA SER A 343 7.34 37.52 73.99
C SER A 343 8.73 36.90 74.06
N GLN A 344 9.50 37.10 72.98
CA GLN A 344 10.90 36.66 72.92
C GLN A 344 11.74 37.28 74.04
N SER A 345 11.39 38.49 74.49
CA SER A 345 12.09 39.22 75.56
C SER A 345 11.89 38.57 76.93
N ASN A 346 10.69 38.08 77.24
CA ASN A 346 10.42 37.43 78.53
C ASN A 346 11.14 36.09 78.60
N ILE A 347 11.02 35.28 77.54
CA ILE A 347 11.73 34.00 77.44
C ILE A 347 13.26 34.21 77.51
N ALA A 348 13.78 35.28 76.89
CA ALA A 348 15.18 35.64 76.98
C ALA A 348 15.61 36.12 78.39
N ALA A 349 14.69 36.69 79.19
CA ALA A 349 14.99 37.07 80.56
C ALA A 349 15.10 35.81 81.44
N GLU A 350 14.11 34.92 81.39
CA GLU A 350 14.10 33.65 82.14
C GLU A 350 15.35 32.80 81.84
N HIS A 351 15.66 32.59 80.56
CA HIS A 351 16.86 31.82 80.20
C HIS A 351 18.16 32.49 80.68
N ARG A 352 18.22 33.82 80.76
CA ARG A 352 19.39 34.53 81.29
C ARG A 352 19.54 34.39 82.80
N GLU A 353 18.43 34.32 83.54
CA GLU A 353 18.45 34.06 84.99
C GLU A 353 19.01 32.65 85.27
N GLU A 354 18.69 31.68 84.41
CA GLU A 354 19.23 30.32 84.44
C GLU A 354 20.62 30.17 83.78
N GLY A 355 21.25 31.27 83.32
CA GLY A 355 22.57 31.25 82.70
C GLY A 355 22.63 30.63 81.29
N ILE A 356 21.49 30.45 80.62
CA ILE A 356 21.36 29.89 79.27
C ILE A 356 21.31 31.01 78.22
N TYR A 357 22.31 31.05 77.33
CA TYR A 357 22.41 32.11 76.30
C TYR A 357 22.18 31.60 74.86
N ASN A 358 22.17 30.27 74.64
CA ASN A 358 22.01 29.64 73.32
C ASN A 358 20.70 28.83 73.23
N TYR A 359 19.57 29.54 73.26
CA TYR A 359 18.22 28.97 73.31
C TYR A 359 17.42 29.16 72.00
N GLN A 360 18.06 29.62 70.92
CA GLN A 360 17.39 29.96 69.65
C GLN A 360 16.71 28.74 68.99
N ASN A 361 17.15 27.52 69.29
CA ASN A 361 16.48 26.29 68.89
C ASN A 361 15.89 25.59 70.12
N CYS A 362 14.66 25.97 70.48
CA CYS A 362 13.95 25.46 71.66
C CYS A 362 13.92 23.92 71.69
N MET A 363 13.80 23.27 70.53
CA MET A 363 13.71 21.81 70.40
C MET A 363 15.05 21.10 70.66
N LYS A 364 16.17 21.80 70.90
CA LYS A 364 17.39 21.13 71.38
C LYS A 364 17.23 20.67 72.83
N CYS A 365 16.55 21.47 73.65
CA CYS A 365 16.33 21.20 75.06
C CYS A 365 14.90 20.69 75.30
N HIS A 366 13.88 21.36 74.75
CA HIS A 366 12.47 21.02 74.91
C HIS A 366 11.96 20.11 73.78
N ARG A 367 12.28 18.82 73.84
CA ARG A 367 11.92 17.82 72.79
C ARG A 367 10.59 17.11 73.01
N ASN A 368 9.99 17.23 74.19
CA ASN A 368 8.77 16.54 74.58
C ASN A 368 7.97 17.38 75.59
N GLY A 369 6.72 17.00 75.85
CA GLY A 369 5.79 17.70 76.75
C GLY A 369 5.81 17.24 78.19
N ARG A 370 6.87 16.55 78.63
CA ARG A 370 7.05 16.33 80.06
C ARG A 370 7.72 17.57 80.62
N ALA A 371 7.07 18.20 81.61
CA ALA A 371 7.78 19.10 82.50
C ALA A 371 9.06 18.38 82.95
N GLU A 372 10.17 19.10 82.96
CA GLU A 372 11.37 18.63 83.64
C GLU A 372 10.96 18.38 85.08
N GLU A 373 10.65 17.12 85.42
CA GLU A 373 10.71 16.67 86.79
C GLU A 373 12.14 16.98 87.24
N GLU A 374 12.23 17.85 88.22
CA GLU A 374 13.46 18.31 88.85
C GLU A 374 14.45 17.16 89.07
N ASN A 375 15.65 17.36 88.51
CA ASN A 375 16.97 16.90 88.96
C ASN A 375 17.33 15.40 88.91
N ASP A 376 18.56 15.19 88.42
CA ASP A 376 19.63 14.29 88.90
C ASP A 376 19.28 13.13 89.85
#